data_AF-A0A1W6LIT9-F1
#
_entry.id   AF-A0A1W6LIT9-F1
#
_cell.length_a   1.000
_cell.length_b   1.000
_cell.length_c   1.000
_cell.angle_alpha   90.00
_cell.angle_beta   90.00
_cell.angle_gamma   90.00
#
_symmetry.space_group_name_H-M   'P 1'
#
loop_
_entity.id
_entity.type
_entity.pdbx_description
1 polymer ?
#
loop_
_entity_poly.entity_id
_entity_poly.type
_entity_poly.pdbx_seq_one_letter_code
_entity_poly.pdbx_strand_id
1 'polypeptide(L)' 'MGKEVTENDKKLAQHCVNCKICQYARKKQNGVIYSLVKFGEKFCPFCRAYEKVHGKKAYETEERNSK' A
#
# COMPACT_ATOMS: atom_id res chain seq x y z
N MET A 1 17.98 -8.54 -11.89
CA MET A 1 18.10 -8.84 -10.44
C MET A 1 16.82 -8.42 -9.74
N GLY A 2 15.98 -9.37 -9.33
CA GLY A 2 14.81 -9.08 -8.49
C GLY A 2 15.30 -8.61 -7.12
N LYS A 3 14.74 -7.53 -6.59
CA LYS A 3 15.12 -7.02 -5.27
C LYS A 3 14.69 -8.06 -4.24
N GLU A 4 15.63 -8.81 -3.68
CA GLU A 4 15.35 -9.75 -2.60
C GLU A 4 14.56 -9.04 -1.50
N VAL A 5 13.39 -9.60 -1.20
CA VAL A 5 12.51 -9.12 -0.13
C VAL A 5 13.13 -9.56 1.19
N THR A 6 13.64 -8.60 1.95
CA THR A 6 14.27 -8.88 3.25
C THR A 6 13.22 -9.07 4.35
N GLU A 7 13.61 -9.65 5.48
CA GLU A 7 12.71 -9.75 6.65
C GLU A 7 12.24 -8.37 7.15
N ASN A 8 13.09 -7.34 7.02
CA ASN A 8 12.72 -5.97 7.35
C ASN A 8 11.61 -5.44 6.42
N ASP A 9 11.69 -5.72 5.11
CA ASP A 9 10.62 -5.38 4.16
C ASP A 9 9.30 -6.05 4.56
N LYS A 10 9.33 -7.32 4.99
CA LYS A 10 8.14 -8.05 5.47
C LYS A 10 7.53 -7.43 6.73
N LYS A 11 8.36 -7.06 7.73
CA LYS A 11 7.89 -6.38 8.95
C LYS A 11 7.28 -5.02 8.65
N LEU A 12 7.91 -4.24 7.78
CA LEU A 12 7.38 -2.94 7.32
C LEU A 12 6.06 -3.10 6.56
N ALA A 13 5.95 -4.12 5.70
CA ALA A 13 4.71 -4.44 5.00
C ALA A 13 3.59 -4.85 5.97
N GLN A 14 3.90 -5.68 6.99
CA GLN A 14 2.92 -6.01 8.03
C GLN A 14 2.47 -4.77 8.82
N HIS A 15 3.36 -3.81 9.06
CA HIS A 15 2.99 -2.55 9.67
C HIS A 15 2.05 -1.73 8.76
N CYS A 16 2.29 -1.73 7.44
CA CYS A 16 1.39 -1.13 6.46
C CYS A 16 -0.02 -1.72 6.52
N VAL A 17 -0.14 -3.06 6.65
CA VAL A 17 -1.43 -3.75 6.78
C VAL A 17 -2.21 -3.33 8.03
N ASN A 18 -1.50 -3.01 9.11
CA ASN A 18 -2.09 -2.53 10.36
C ASN A 18 -2.38 -1.02 10.39
N CYS A 19 -1.97 -0.27 9.36
CA CYS A 19 -2.25 1.15 9.27
C CYS A 19 -3.75 1.38 9.01
N LYS A 20 -4.48 1.93 9.99
CA LYS A 20 -5.92 2.20 9.88
C LYS A 20 -6.28 3.08 8.68
N ILE A 21 -5.41 4.01 8.29
CA ILE A 21 -5.62 4.88 7.12
C ILE A 21 -5.56 4.07 5.83
N CYS A 22 -4.54 3.22 5.68
CA CYS A 22 -4.40 2.35 4.51
C CYS A 22 -5.52 1.31 4.45
N GLN A 23 -5.90 0.72 5.60
CA GLN A 23 -7.05 -0.17 5.72
C GLN A 23 -8.35 0.52 5.32
N TYR A 24 -8.57 1.75 5.79
CA TYR A 24 -9.75 2.53 5.44
C TYR A 24 -9.78 2.89 3.96
N ALA A 25 -8.65 3.31 3.39
CA ALA A 25 -8.52 3.61 1.96
C ALA A 25 -8.75 2.36 1.08
N ARG A 26 -8.29 1.18 1.54
CA ARG A 26 -8.52 -0.10 0.87
C ARG A 26 -9.99 -0.53 0.96
N LYS A 27 -10.62 -0.36 2.13
CA LYS A 27 -12.04 -0.67 2.34
C LYS A 27 -12.96 0.31 1.62
N LYS A 28 -12.56 1.58 1.55
CA LYS A 28 -13.30 2.69 0.97
C LYS A 28 -12.45 3.30 -0.12
N GLN A 29 -12.45 2.66 -1.28
CA GLN A 29 -11.70 3.07 -2.48
C GLN A 29 -12.22 4.35 -3.15
N ASN A 30 -12.99 5.14 -2.42
CA ASN A 30 -13.59 6.38 -2.88
C ASN A 30 -13.57 7.42 -1.75
N GLY A 31 -13.26 8.66 -2.09
CA GLY A 31 -13.24 9.80 -1.18
C GLY A 31 -11.85 10.36 -0.88
N VAL A 32 -11.83 11.38 -0.03
CA VAL A 32 -10.66 12.22 0.25
C VAL A 32 -9.49 11.40 0.83
N ILE A 33 -9.77 10.45 1.74
CA ILE A 33 -8.73 9.61 2.35
C ILE A 33 -8.04 8.72 1.32
N TYR A 34 -8.79 8.14 0.37
CA TYR A 34 -8.20 7.36 -0.72
C TYR A 34 -7.26 8.22 -1.57
N SER A 35 -7.68 9.43 -1.95
CA SER A 35 -6.83 10.35 -2.71
C SER A 35 -5.59 10.78 -1.94
N LEU A 36 -5.70 11.02 -0.63
CA LEU A 36 -4.55 11.33 0.23
C LEU A 36 -3.55 10.18 0.29
N VAL A 37 -4.01 8.93 0.47
CA VAL A 37 -3.12 7.76 0.49
C VAL A 37 -2.49 7.53 -0.88
N LYS A 38 -3.25 7.69 -1.98
CA LYS A 38 -2.76 7.60 -3.36
C LYS A 38 -1.68 8.65 -3.67
N PHE A 39 -1.75 9.83 -3.07
CA PHE A 39 -0.71 10.86 -3.27
C PHE A 39 0.46 10.70 -2.28
N GLY A 40 0.16 10.33 -1.03
CA GLY A 40 1.09 10.21 0.08
C GLY A 40 1.89 8.90 0.13
N GLU A 41 1.48 7.86 -0.61
CA GLU A 41 2.19 6.57 -0.67
C GLU A 41 3.67 6.71 -1.07
N LYS A 42 4.01 7.72 -1.88
CA LYS A 42 5.39 8.00 -2.33
C LYS A 42 6.29 8.43 -1.19
N PHE A 43 5.72 9.05 -0.16
CA PHE A 43 6.41 9.52 1.04
C PHE A 43 6.37 8.49 2.16
N CYS A 44 5.52 7.46 2.06
CA CYS A 44 5.34 6.45 3.10
C CYS A 44 6.25 5.23 2.86
N PRO A 45 7.26 4.97 3.72
CA PRO A 45 8.16 3.84 3.55
C PRO A 45 7.43 2.49 3.67
N PHE A 46 6.35 2.43 4.45
CA PHE A 46 5.55 1.23 4.64
C PHE A 46 4.78 0.83 3.38
N CYS A 47 4.20 1.80 2.65
CA CYS A 47 3.50 1.53 1.38
C CYS A 47 4.46 0.96 0.33
N ARG A 48 5.68 1.50 0.27
CA ARG A 48 6.73 1.02 -0.64
C ARG A 48 7.19 -0.39 -0.29
N ALA A 49 7.36 -0.69 0.99
CA ALA A 49 7.68 -2.05 1.45
C ALA A 49 6.53 -3.03 1.13
N TYR A 50 5.27 -2.61 1.34
CA TYR A 50 4.10 -3.42 1.00
C TYR A 50 4.05 -3.75 -0.49
N GLU A 51 4.27 -2.77 -1.37
CA GLU A 51 4.34 -2.99 -2.82
C GLU A 51 5.48 -3.93 -3.21
N LYS A 52 6.66 -3.79 -2.58
CA LYS A 52 7.81 -4.65 -2.85
C LYS A 52 7.59 -6.10 -2.42
N VAL A 53 6.89 -6.31 -1.30
CA VAL A 53 6.59 -7.65 -0.75
C VAL A 53 5.42 -8.31 -1.47
N HIS A 54 4.33 -7.57 -1.68
CA HIS A 54 3.06 -8.12 -2.19
C HIS A 54 2.86 -7.89 -3.69
N GLY A 55 3.70 -7.08 -4.34
CA GLY A 55 3.57 -6.75 -5.77
C GLY A 55 2.37 -5.86 -6.10
N LYS A 56 1.68 -5.29 -5.10
CA LYS A 56 0.47 -4.47 -5.29
C LYS A 56 0.43 -3.27 -4.35
N LYS A 57 -0.26 -2.21 -4.78
CA LYS A 57 -0.47 -1.00 -3.97
C LYS A 57 -1.30 -1.31 -2.72
N ALA A 58 -0.93 -0.71 -1.59
CA ALA A 58 -1.61 -0.94 -0.31
C ALA A 58 -3.10 -0.56 -0.30
N TYR A 59 -3.51 0.36 -1.18
CA TYR A 59 -4.88 0.86 -1.33
C TYR A 59 -5.63 0.23 -2.52
N GLU A 60 -4.98 -0.56 -3.38
CA GLU A 60 -5.66 -1.24 -4.48
C GLU A 60 -6.30 -2.54 -3.98
N THR A 61 -7.62 -2.57 -4.03
CA THR A 61 -8.39 -3.79 -4.29
C THR A 61 -8.50 -3.93 -5.82
N GLU A 62 -8.60 -5.15 -6.31
CA GLU A 62 -8.48 -5.62 -7.70
C GLU A 62 -9.32 -4.88 -8.78
N GLU A 63 -10.14 -3.89 -8.44
CA GLU A 63 -11.25 -3.41 -9.26
C GLU A 63 -11.12 -1.95 -9.76
N ARG A 64 -9.91 -1.48 -10.11
CA ARG A 64 -9.77 -0.19 -10.81
C ARG A 64 -8.77 -0.20 -11.96
N ASN A 65 -8.76 -1.26 -12.75
CA ASN A 65 -8.17 -1.23 -14.09
C ASN A 65 -9.29 -0.95 -15.11
N SER A 66 -9.69 0.32 -15.22
CA SER A 66 -10.42 0.84 -16.40
C SER A 66 -10.52 2.36 -16.34
N LYS A 67 -9.46 3.05 -16.77
CA LYS A 67 -9.57 4.24 -17.61
C LYS A 67 -8.24 4.58 -18.26
#